data_AF-I8IAD3-F1
#
_entry.id   AF-I8IAD3-F1
#
_cell.length_a   1.000
_cell.length_b   1.000
_cell.length_c   1.000
_cell.angle_alpha   90.00
_cell.angle_beta   90.00
_cell.angle_gamma   90.00
#
_symmetry.space_group_name_H-M   'P 1'
#
loop_
_entity.id
_entity.type
_entity.pdbx_description
1 polymer ?
#
loop_
_entity_poly.entity_id
_entity_poly.type
_entity_poly.pdbx_seq_one_letter_code
_entity_poly.pdbx_strand_id
1 'polypeptide(L)'
;MGNFQGFYCHVQGMMNFLVEWRGGAGDATIKPLLTSWMQTRYVVWWARAYFSSLDIHQQLPSIPLPISMKEVPLTLHGRRVKVLSIMCDSHRLNVKAVLQRFKNMRSEEEIPLVNNQGYAECVCLLCQEATKLDEWLLHLPPSEQPIYELNDTSSTAIHFQSHDAALNYAYYVVARIMQCTGLLRELYSQTTPDHEDGCYKAEFWVQTLVQIAQGADMRTSLTRNSYTIGFSGLLLAGILRCQSLSVGLEIQNWLQTLQDLQPTEEGAFPVYQTLSVVKVINQQRMVGRDVFAVTQPVDDGGGHPKVTAYNNFYPWLILNTTASGKL
;
A
#
# COMPACT_ATOMS: atom_id res chain seq x y z
N MET A 1 -5.50 -5.37 -30.97
CA MET A 1 -4.73 -5.00 -29.77
C MET A 1 -3.32 -4.65 -30.22
N GLY A 2 -2.90 -3.40 -30.03
CA GLY A 2 -1.66 -2.86 -30.58
C GLY A 2 -0.40 -3.39 -29.89
N ASN A 3 0.74 -3.22 -30.55
CA ASN A 3 2.06 -3.62 -30.07
C ASN A 3 2.35 -3.02 -28.68
N PHE A 4 2.19 -3.82 -27.62
CA PHE A 4 2.43 -3.43 -26.23
C PHE A 4 3.86 -2.92 -26.02
N GLN A 5 4.84 -3.39 -26.81
CA GLN A 5 6.21 -2.91 -26.77
C GLN A 5 6.32 -1.46 -27.28
N GLY A 6 5.59 -1.13 -28.35
CA GLY A 6 5.52 0.23 -28.88
C GLY A 6 4.88 1.19 -27.88
N PHE A 7 3.77 0.77 -27.26
CA PHE A 7 3.14 1.55 -26.18
C PHE A 7 4.09 1.75 -25.00
N TYR A 8 4.79 0.69 -24.55
CA TYR A 8 5.77 0.78 -23.48
C TYR A 8 6.91 1.75 -23.81
N CYS A 9 7.42 1.72 -25.04
CA CYS A 9 8.43 2.65 -25.52
C CYS A 9 7.94 4.11 -25.46
N HIS A 10 6.71 4.38 -25.90
CA HIS A 10 6.13 5.72 -25.83
C HIS A 10 5.92 6.21 -24.38
N VAL A 11 5.43 5.33 -23.49
CA VAL A 11 5.29 5.63 -22.07
C VAL A 11 6.65 5.95 -21.45
N GLN A 12 7.69 5.17 -21.77
CA GLN A 12 9.03 5.39 -21.26
C GLN A 12 9.67 6.69 -21.80
N GLY A 13 9.49 6.99 -23.09
CA GLY A 13 9.95 8.25 -23.68
C GLY A 13 9.29 9.47 -23.04
N MET A 14 7.96 9.40 -22.86
CA MET A 14 7.20 10.43 -22.17
C MET A 14 7.62 10.59 -20.70
N MET A 15 7.97 9.49 -20.02
CA MET A 15 8.51 9.50 -18.66
C MET A 15 9.84 10.24 -18.58
N ASN A 16 10.79 9.89 -19.43
CA ASN A 16 12.10 10.52 -19.42
C ASN A 16 11.98 12.04 -19.68
N PHE A 17 11.09 12.44 -20.58
CA PHE A 17 10.81 13.85 -20.85
C PHE A 17 10.16 14.58 -19.68
N LEU A 18 9.11 13.99 -19.08
CA LEU A 18 8.32 14.68 -18.05
C LEU A 18 8.98 14.70 -16.67
N VAL A 19 9.86 13.74 -16.36
CA VAL A 19 10.60 13.74 -15.08
C VAL A 19 11.49 14.97 -14.95
N GLU A 20 12.15 15.37 -16.03
CA GLU A 20 13.05 16.53 -16.07
C GLU A 20 12.32 17.86 -16.31
N TRP A 21 11.03 17.82 -16.63
CA TRP A 21 10.26 19.01 -16.95
C TRP A 21 10.12 19.94 -15.74
N ARG A 22 10.58 21.18 -15.90
CA ARG A 22 10.62 22.23 -14.85
C ARG A 22 9.50 23.27 -14.96
N GLY A 23 8.52 23.07 -15.85
CA GLY A 23 7.45 24.05 -16.08
C GLY A 23 7.79 25.09 -17.15
N GLY A 24 6.75 25.74 -17.68
CA GLY A 24 6.81 26.83 -18.67
C GLY A 24 5.43 27.51 -18.79
N ALA A 25 5.27 28.56 -19.61
CA ALA A 25 4.04 29.37 -19.66
C ALA A 25 2.71 28.61 -19.94
N GLY A 26 2.75 27.34 -20.37
CA GLY A 26 1.60 26.44 -20.55
C GLY A 26 1.23 25.57 -19.32
N ASP A 27 1.73 25.93 -18.13
CA ASP A 27 1.65 25.12 -16.90
C ASP A 27 0.22 24.79 -16.44
N ALA A 28 -0.73 25.71 -16.67
CA ALA A 28 -2.11 25.60 -16.18
C ALA A 28 -2.88 24.39 -16.75
N THR A 29 -2.56 23.96 -17.98
CA THR A 29 -3.15 22.78 -18.61
C THR A 29 -2.30 21.52 -18.45
N ILE A 30 -0.97 21.67 -18.39
CA ILE A 30 -0.05 20.53 -18.31
C ILE A 30 -0.04 19.92 -16.89
N LYS A 31 -0.05 20.75 -15.83
CA LYS A 31 -0.03 20.26 -14.44
C LYS A 31 -1.21 19.33 -14.10
N PRO A 32 -2.47 19.67 -14.43
CA PRO A 32 -3.59 18.76 -14.20
C PRO A 32 -3.46 17.44 -14.96
N LEU A 33 -3.04 17.47 -16.23
CA LEU A 33 -2.83 16.26 -17.04
C LEU A 33 -1.72 15.38 -16.45
N LEU A 34 -0.60 15.99 -16.06
CA LEU A 34 0.51 15.32 -15.39
C LEU A 34 0.06 14.70 -14.06
N THR A 35 -0.74 15.42 -13.29
CA THR A 35 -1.33 14.93 -12.04
C THR A 35 -2.20 13.69 -12.27
N SER A 36 -3.14 13.76 -13.21
CA SER A 36 -4.00 12.62 -13.55
C SER A 36 -3.18 11.43 -14.04
N TRP A 37 -2.20 11.66 -14.90
CA TRP A 37 -1.34 10.60 -15.42
C TRP A 37 -0.51 9.94 -14.32
N MET A 38 0.11 10.72 -13.43
CA MET A 38 0.86 10.18 -12.30
C MET A 38 -0.03 9.39 -11.35
N GLN A 39 -1.25 9.87 -11.05
CA GLN A 39 -2.22 9.13 -10.25
C GLN A 39 -2.53 7.75 -10.88
N THR A 40 -2.85 7.70 -12.17
CA THR A 40 -3.09 6.43 -12.87
C THR A 40 -1.90 5.49 -12.78
N ARG A 41 -0.67 6.02 -12.89
CA ARG A 41 0.55 5.20 -12.76
C ARG A 41 0.70 4.59 -11.38
N TYR A 42 0.43 5.35 -10.31
CA TYR A 42 0.46 4.80 -8.94
C TYR A 42 -0.63 3.76 -8.72
N VAL A 43 -1.82 3.92 -9.28
CA VAL A 43 -2.90 2.92 -9.20
C VAL A 43 -2.48 1.61 -9.88
N VAL A 44 -1.94 1.68 -11.10
CA VAL A 44 -1.45 0.50 -11.83
C VAL A 44 -0.27 -0.15 -11.10
N TRP A 45 0.64 0.65 -10.57
CA TRP A 45 1.77 0.17 -9.77
C TRP A 45 1.30 -0.60 -8.54
N TRP A 46 0.34 -0.04 -7.81
CA TRP A 46 -0.24 -0.67 -6.63
C TRP A 46 -0.90 -2.00 -6.98
N ALA A 47 -1.58 -2.08 -8.13
CA ALA A 47 -2.20 -3.32 -8.54
C ALA A 47 -1.20 -4.44 -8.76
N ARG A 48 -0.08 -4.11 -9.39
CA ARG A 48 1.02 -5.06 -9.58
C ARG A 48 1.68 -5.47 -8.27
N ALA A 49 1.58 -4.67 -7.22
CA ALA A 49 2.21 -4.94 -5.93
C ALA A 49 1.46 -5.95 -5.04
N TYR A 50 0.23 -6.32 -5.41
CA TYR A 50 -0.60 -7.26 -4.64
C TYR A 50 -1.13 -8.44 -5.47
N PHE A 51 -1.17 -8.31 -6.80
CA PHE A 51 -1.77 -9.28 -7.71
C PHE A 51 -0.82 -9.65 -8.85
N SER A 52 0.46 -9.82 -8.54
CA SER A 52 1.43 -10.38 -9.48
C SER A 52 2.23 -11.50 -8.84
N SER A 53 3.12 -12.09 -9.63
CA SER A 53 4.08 -13.07 -9.14
C SER A 53 5.11 -12.46 -8.19
N LEU A 54 5.75 -13.34 -7.43
CA LEU A 54 6.87 -12.99 -6.56
C LEU A 54 8.00 -12.25 -7.31
N ASP A 55 8.30 -12.65 -8.55
CA ASP A 55 9.35 -12.04 -9.37
C ASP A 55 9.05 -10.57 -9.68
N ILE A 56 7.79 -10.27 -10.03
CA ILE A 56 7.35 -8.90 -10.25
C ILE A 56 7.48 -8.10 -8.96
N HIS A 57 7.02 -8.62 -7.82
CA HIS A 57 7.11 -7.91 -6.54
C HIS A 57 8.56 -7.57 -6.16
N GLN A 58 9.52 -8.45 -6.46
CA GLN A 58 10.96 -8.20 -6.23
C GLN A 58 11.55 -7.13 -7.14
N GLN A 59 10.97 -6.95 -8.33
CA GLN A 59 11.48 -6.05 -9.38
C GLN A 59 10.63 -4.78 -9.57
N LEU A 60 9.65 -4.52 -8.68
CA LEU A 60 8.81 -3.33 -8.78
C LEU A 60 9.66 -2.06 -8.80
N PRO A 61 9.59 -1.25 -9.87
CA PRO A 61 10.40 -0.05 -10.00
C PRO A 61 9.87 1.07 -9.10
N SER A 62 10.74 2.00 -8.71
CA SER A 62 10.29 3.30 -8.18
C SER A 62 9.64 4.11 -9.30
N ILE A 63 8.65 4.95 -8.94
CA ILE A 63 8.03 5.89 -9.85
C ILE A 63 8.50 7.30 -9.47
N PRO A 64 9.46 7.89 -10.20
CA PRO A 64 9.98 9.20 -9.86
C PRO A 64 8.91 10.26 -10.04
N LEU A 65 8.76 11.11 -9.03
CA LEU A 65 7.91 12.29 -9.10
C LEU A 65 8.59 13.38 -9.97
N PRO A 66 7.90 13.92 -11.00
CA PRO A 66 8.41 15.02 -11.82
C PRO A 66 8.88 16.21 -10.99
N ILE A 67 9.93 16.92 -11.44
CA ILE A 67 10.49 18.06 -10.71
C ILE A 67 9.42 19.13 -10.43
N SER A 68 8.58 19.44 -11.41
CA SER A 68 7.47 20.42 -11.29
C SER A 68 6.40 20.06 -10.25
N MET A 69 6.39 18.81 -9.76
CA MET A 69 5.46 18.32 -8.75
C MET A 69 6.10 18.10 -7.36
N LYS A 70 7.41 18.38 -7.22
CA LYS A 70 8.10 18.28 -5.92
C LYS A 70 7.77 19.45 -4.98
N GLU A 71 7.40 20.59 -5.56
CA GLU A 71 6.93 21.78 -4.84
C GLU A 71 5.71 21.48 -3.98
N VAL A 72 5.39 22.38 -3.03
CA VAL A 72 4.22 22.23 -2.16
C VAL A 72 2.94 22.22 -3.00
N PRO A 73 2.17 21.11 -3.02
CA PRO A 73 1.02 20.98 -3.89
C PRO A 73 -0.14 21.86 -3.40
N LEU A 74 -0.64 22.72 -4.29
CA LEU A 74 -1.74 23.65 -3.99
C LEU A 74 -3.13 23.00 -4.12
N THR A 75 -3.27 21.99 -4.98
CA THR A 75 -4.55 21.31 -5.24
C THR A 75 -4.67 20.00 -4.48
N LEU A 76 -5.90 19.58 -4.21
CA LEU A 76 -6.19 18.29 -3.56
C LEU A 76 -5.60 17.11 -4.36
N HIS A 77 -5.69 17.14 -5.69
CA HIS A 77 -5.15 16.09 -6.54
C HIS A 77 -3.62 16.12 -6.61
N GLY A 78 -3.00 17.31 -6.55
CA GLY A 78 -1.55 17.41 -6.42
C GLY A 78 -1.06 16.81 -5.10
N ARG A 79 -1.77 17.09 -4.00
CA ARG A 79 -1.52 16.47 -2.68
C ARG A 79 -1.66 14.96 -2.74
N ARG A 80 -2.71 14.45 -3.41
CA ARG A 80 -2.93 13.02 -3.66
C ARG A 80 -1.73 12.37 -4.34
N VAL A 81 -1.24 12.96 -5.43
CA VAL A 81 -0.09 12.42 -6.17
C VAL A 81 1.17 12.39 -5.31
N LYS A 82 1.44 13.45 -4.52
CA LYS A 82 2.60 13.50 -3.61
C LYS A 82 2.53 12.40 -2.54
N VAL A 83 1.39 12.20 -1.88
CA VAL A 83 1.25 11.14 -0.87
C VAL A 83 1.29 9.74 -1.49
N LEU A 84 0.70 9.55 -2.68
CA LEU A 84 0.79 8.28 -3.41
C LEU A 84 2.23 7.92 -3.79
N SER A 85 3.03 8.90 -4.21
CA SER A 85 4.46 8.70 -4.47
C SER A 85 5.18 8.15 -3.25
N ILE A 86 4.98 8.81 -2.10
CA ILE A 86 5.64 8.44 -0.84
C ILE A 86 5.15 7.06 -0.37
N MET A 87 3.85 6.80 -0.44
CA MET A 87 3.24 5.53 -0.09
C MET A 87 3.79 4.37 -0.93
N CYS A 88 3.85 4.54 -2.26
CA CYS A 88 4.34 3.50 -3.16
C CYS A 88 5.83 3.21 -2.95
N ASP A 89 6.66 4.24 -2.78
CA ASP A 89 8.09 4.01 -2.51
C ASP A 89 8.34 3.42 -1.11
N SER A 90 7.61 3.86 -0.09
CA SER A 90 7.66 3.26 1.25
C SER A 90 7.27 1.77 1.19
N HIS A 91 6.19 1.46 0.47
CA HIS A 91 5.75 0.09 0.23
C HIS A 91 6.82 -0.75 -0.48
N ARG A 92 7.40 -0.22 -1.56
CA ARG A 92 8.45 -0.87 -2.35
C ARG A 92 9.65 -1.23 -1.48
N LEU A 93 10.15 -0.27 -0.69
CA LEU A 93 11.29 -0.46 0.20
C LEU A 93 11.00 -1.53 1.25
N ASN A 94 9.85 -1.41 1.91
CA ASN A 94 9.43 -2.34 2.95
C ASN A 94 9.27 -3.77 2.42
N VAL A 95 8.49 -3.96 1.36
CA VAL A 95 8.25 -5.28 0.75
C VAL A 95 9.54 -5.87 0.19
N LYS A 96 10.40 -5.08 -0.45
CA LYS A 96 11.69 -5.56 -0.95
C LYS A 96 12.54 -6.13 0.19
N ALA A 97 12.60 -5.45 1.34
CA ALA A 97 13.34 -5.94 2.50
C ALA A 97 12.75 -7.23 3.08
N VAL A 98 11.42 -7.37 3.12
CA VAL A 98 10.74 -8.61 3.53
C VAL A 98 11.12 -9.75 2.57
N LEU A 99 10.93 -9.56 1.26
CA LEU A 99 11.14 -10.62 0.26
C LEU A 99 12.61 -11.04 0.15
N GLN A 100 13.55 -10.09 0.25
CA GLN A 100 14.98 -10.40 0.27
C GLN A 100 15.36 -11.31 1.44
N ARG A 101 14.77 -11.08 2.63
CA ARG A 101 15.02 -11.92 3.79
C ARG A 101 14.51 -13.35 3.58
N PHE A 102 13.29 -13.50 3.05
CA PHE A 102 12.73 -14.81 2.71
C PHE A 102 13.55 -15.57 1.66
N LYS A 103 14.08 -14.87 0.65
CA LYS A 103 14.97 -15.48 -0.36
C LYS A 103 16.25 -16.02 0.29
N ASN A 104 16.88 -15.22 1.15
CA ASN A 104 18.11 -15.60 1.83
C ASN A 104 17.90 -16.77 2.80
N MET A 105 16.74 -16.88 3.45
CA MET A 105 16.40 -18.00 4.33
C MET A 105 16.18 -19.34 3.60
N ARG A 106 15.84 -19.32 2.29
CA ARG A 106 15.69 -20.54 1.48
C ARG A 106 17.00 -21.06 0.89
N SER A 107 18.03 -20.22 0.83
CA SER A 107 19.37 -20.65 0.39
C SER A 107 20.06 -21.27 1.61
N GLU A 108 20.39 -22.56 1.56
CA GLU A 108 21.10 -23.28 2.66
C GLU A 108 22.55 -22.82 2.88
N GLU A 109 23.01 -21.78 2.15
CA GLU A 109 24.31 -21.17 2.40
C GLU A 109 24.30 -20.49 3.76
N GLU A 110 25.25 -20.88 4.63
CA GLU A 110 25.50 -20.29 5.95
C GLU A 110 25.28 -18.78 5.88
N ILE A 111 24.20 -18.28 6.52
CA ILE A 111 23.91 -16.85 6.62
C ILE A 111 25.16 -16.23 7.27
N PRO A 112 26.04 -15.53 6.52
CA PRO A 112 27.16 -14.90 7.17
C PRO A 112 26.53 -13.85 8.09
N LEU A 113 27.12 -13.64 9.26
CA LEU A 113 26.80 -12.55 10.22
C LEU A 113 26.94 -11.12 9.60
N VAL A 114 26.91 -11.01 8.28
CA VAL A 114 27.35 -9.90 7.45
C VAL A 114 26.33 -9.70 6.31
N ASN A 115 25.12 -9.22 6.62
CA ASN A 115 24.47 -8.25 5.72
C ASN A 115 23.33 -7.42 6.36
N ASN A 116 23.54 -6.92 7.58
CA ASN A 116 22.67 -5.87 8.15
C ASN A 116 22.71 -4.55 7.35
N GLN A 117 23.60 -4.44 6.35
CA GLN A 117 23.72 -3.25 5.50
C GLN A 117 22.46 -3.02 4.64
N GLY A 118 21.86 -4.08 4.08
CA GLY A 118 20.61 -3.95 3.32
C GLY A 118 19.42 -3.52 4.18
N TYR A 119 19.35 -4.01 5.42
CA TYR A 119 18.36 -3.57 6.40
C TYR A 119 18.59 -2.10 6.80
N ALA A 120 19.82 -1.72 7.15
CA ALA A 120 20.16 -0.35 7.54
C ALA A 120 19.91 0.67 6.40
N GLU A 121 20.23 0.31 5.16
CA GLU A 121 19.93 1.11 3.97
C GLU A 121 18.41 1.27 3.79
N CYS A 122 17.64 0.17 3.90
CA CYS A 122 16.18 0.22 3.83
C CYS A 122 15.58 1.15 4.90
N VAL A 123 16.02 1.02 6.16
CA VAL A 123 15.56 1.88 7.26
C VAL A 123 15.89 3.35 6.97
N CYS A 124 17.11 3.65 6.51
CA CYS A 124 17.50 5.01 6.15
C CYS A 124 16.60 5.60 5.05
N LEU A 125 16.33 4.83 3.99
CA LEU A 125 15.44 5.26 2.90
C LEU A 125 13.98 5.41 3.37
N LEU A 126 13.49 4.54 4.25
CA LEU A 126 12.16 4.67 4.85
C LEU A 126 12.06 5.92 5.74
N CYS A 127 13.11 6.28 6.47
CA CYS A 127 13.17 7.54 7.21
C CYS A 127 13.11 8.76 6.29
N GLN A 128 13.77 8.73 5.13
CA GLN A 128 13.68 9.80 4.15
C GLN A 128 12.26 9.97 3.61
N GLU A 129 11.57 8.86 3.30
CA GLU A 129 10.16 8.89 2.91
C GLU A 129 9.26 9.38 4.06
N ALA A 130 9.57 9.04 5.31
CA ALA A 130 8.85 9.52 6.48
C ALA A 130 8.94 11.04 6.63
N THR A 131 10.13 11.63 6.42
CA THR A 131 10.34 13.08 6.43
C THR A 131 9.54 13.79 5.33
N LYS A 132 9.51 13.24 4.11
CA LYS A 132 8.67 13.79 3.02
C LYS A 132 7.18 13.74 3.38
N LEU A 133 6.76 12.70 4.11
CA LEU A 133 5.39 12.53 4.55
C LEU A 133 5.02 13.49 5.70
N ASP A 134 5.95 13.76 6.62
CA ASP A 134 5.80 14.81 7.64
C ASP A 134 5.62 16.18 6.98
N GLU A 135 6.45 16.50 5.98
CA GLU A 135 6.30 17.73 5.20
C GLU A 135 4.93 17.80 4.51
N TRP A 136 4.45 16.69 3.93
CA TRP A 136 3.13 16.64 3.33
C TRP A 136 2.02 16.93 4.35
N LEU A 137 2.10 16.35 5.56
CA LEU A 137 1.12 16.56 6.63
C LEU A 137 1.12 18.01 7.12
N LEU A 138 2.29 18.62 7.27
CA LEU A 138 2.42 20.02 7.70
C LEU A 138 1.72 21.01 6.77
N HIS A 139 1.61 20.69 5.48
CA HIS A 139 0.96 21.52 4.47
C HIS A 139 -0.49 21.13 4.19
N LEU A 140 -1.08 20.23 4.99
CA LEU A 140 -2.45 19.78 4.80
C LEU A 140 -3.43 20.88 5.27
N PRO A 141 -4.34 21.38 4.40
CA PRO A 141 -5.29 22.40 4.79
C PRO A 141 -6.27 21.87 5.83
N PRO A 142 -6.85 22.73 6.69
CA PRO A 142 -7.82 22.30 7.72
C PRO A 142 -9.01 21.50 7.16
N SER A 143 -9.42 21.77 5.91
CA SER A 143 -10.50 21.04 5.25
C SER A 143 -10.19 19.58 4.93
N GLU A 144 -8.91 19.20 4.94
CA GLU A 144 -8.46 17.83 4.68
C GLU A 144 -7.97 17.11 5.95
N GLN A 145 -8.02 17.77 7.12
CA GLN A 145 -7.62 17.17 8.39
C GLN A 145 -8.71 16.25 8.96
N PRO A 146 -8.32 15.23 9.75
CA PRO A 146 -9.26 14.33 10.41
C PRO A 146 -10.14 15.07 11.42
N ILE A 147 -11.41 14.68 11.49
CA ILE A 147 -12.39 15.17 12.45
C ILE A 147 -12.65 14.03 13.44
N TYR A 148 -12.20 14.23 14.68
CA TYR A 148 -12.41 13.30 15.78
C TYR A 148 -13.67 13.69 16.55
N GLU A 149 -14.65 12.79 16.64
CA GLU A 149 -15.84 13.03 17.45
C GLU A 149 -15.51 12.78 18.92
N LEU A 150 -15.47 13.86 19.71
CA LEU A 150 -15.04 13.83 21.12
C LEU A 150 -16.08 13.22 22.09
N ASN A 151 -17.31 12.95 21.62
CA ASN A 151 -18.46 12.77 22.51
C ASN A 151 -19.26 11.47 22.34
N ASP A 152 -18.91 10.59 21.40
CA ASP A 152 -19.62 9.33 21.24
C ASP A 152 -18.77 8.18 21.79
N THR A 153 -19.12 7.68 22.98
CA THR A 153 -18.42 6.56 23.64
C THR A 153 -18.50 5.25 22.85
N SER A 154 -19.23 5.24 21.72
CA SER A 154 -19.45 4.09 20.85
C SER A 154 -18.77 4.17 19.47
N SER A 155 -18.48 5.38 18.96
CA SER A 155 -17.95 5.56 17.60
C SER A 155 -16.45 5.88 17.65
N THR A 156 -15.63 4.93 17.20
CA THR A 156 -14.19 5.12 17.01
C THR A 156 -13.84 5.60 15.60
N ALA A 157 -14.85 5.88 14.77
CA ALA A 157 -14.67 6.27 13.37
C ALA A 157 -14.04 7.67 13.23
N ILE A 158 -13.19 7.83 12.21
CA ILE A 158 -12.57 9.12 11.89
C ILE A 158 -13.26 9.68 10.65
N HIS A 159 -13.83 10.89 10.78
CA HIS A 159 -14.56 11.56 9.71
C HIS A 159 -13.72 12.63 9.03
N PHE A 160 -14.13 13.00 7.81
CA PHE A 160 -13.50 14.06 7.02
C PHE A 160 -14.57 14.86 6.29
N GLN A 161 -14.26 16.11 5.94
CA GLN A 161 -15.19 16.97 5.21
C GLN A 161 -15.53 16.45 3.81
N SER A 162 -14.66 15.62 3.23
CA SER A 162 -14.91 15.01 1.92
C SER A 162 -14.29 13.62 1.84
N HIS A 163 -14.88 12.79 0.97
CA HIS A 163 -14.36 11.47 0.62
C HIS A 163 -12.91 11.52 0.09
N ASP A 164 -12.60 12.53 -0.72
CA ASP A 164 -11.27 12.69 -1.30
C ASP A 164 -10.20 13.02 -0.25
N ALA A 165 -10.57 13.79 0.79
CA ALA A 165 -9.72 14.06 1.95
C ALA A 165 -9.48 12.79 2.78
N ALA A 166 -10.55 12.04 3.09
CA ALA A 166 -10.45 10.77 3.80
C ALA A 166 -9.50 9.80 3.07
N LEU A 167 -9.64 9.68 1.75
CA LEU A 167 -8.81 8.80 0.94
C LEU A 167 -7.36 9.26 0.88
N ASN A 168 -7.10 10.56 0.73
CA ASN A 168 -5.73 11.11 0.78
C ASN A 168 -5.07 10.84 2.13
N TYR A 169 -5.81 11.01 3.22
CA TYR A 169 -5.30 10.74 4.56
C TYR A 169 -5.10 9.23 4.80
N ALA A 170 -5.94 8.37 4.22
CA ALA A 170 -5.73 6.92 4.23
C ALA A 170 -4.43 6.52 3.52
N TYR A 171 -4.06 7.18 2.41
CA TYR A 171 -2.74 6.98 1.78
C TYR A 171 -1.59 7.41 2.69
N TYR A 172 -1.76 8.50 3.43
CA TYR A 172 -0.80 8.92 4.45
C TYR A 172 -0.64 7.84 5.54
N VAL A 173 -1.75 7.29 6.04
CA VAL A 173 -1.73 6.24 7.06
C VAL A 173 -1.05 4.97 6.53
N VAL A 174 -1.37 4.52 5.32
CA VAL A 174 -0.69 3.36 4.73
C VAL A 174 0.80 3.62 4.52
N ALA A 175 1.19 4.82 4.12
CA ALA A 175 2.60 5.18 4.04
C ALA A 175 3.29 5.07 5.42
N ARG A 176 2.64 5.52 6.51
CA ARG A 176 3.13 5.34 7.89
C ARG A 176 3.27 3.86 8.28
N ILE A 177 2.28 3.03 7.96
CA ILE A 177 2.34 1.57 8.18
C ILE A 177 3.58 0.99 7.50
N MET A 178 3.84 1.36 6.25
CA MET A 178 4.99 0.85 5.47
C MET A 178 6.34 1.38 5.98
N GLN A 179 6.34 2.53 6.65
CA GLN A 179 7.53 3.13 7.28
C GLN A 179 7.81 2.55 8.67
N CYS A 180 6.88 1.79 9.27
CA CYS A 180 7.13 1.07 10.51
C CYS A 180 8.15 -0.05 10.29
N THR A 181 9.25 -0.02 11.04
CA THR A 181 10.35 -0.98 10.90
C THR A 181 10.33 -2.09 11.95
N GLY A 182 9.34 -2.14 12.84
CA GLY A 182 9.24 -3.15 13.91
C GLY A 182 9.25 -4.57 13.35
N LEU A 183 8.35 -4.83 12.41
CA LEU A 183 8.27 -6.09 11.68
C LEU A 183 9.58 -6.46 10.96
N LEU A 184 10.22 -5.48 10.32
CA LEU A 184 11.50 -5.70 9.64
C LEU A 184 12.61 -6.02 10.64
N ARG A 185 12.61 -5.37 11.80
CA ARG A 185 13.57 -5.66 12.87
C ARG A 185 13.44 -7.11 13.29
N GLU A 186 12.22 -7.57 13.63
CA GLU A 186 11.94 -8.96 14.01
C GLU A 186 12.42 -9.98 12.97
N LEU A 187 12.21 -9.72 11.68
CA LEU A 187 12.66 -10.61 10.60
C LEU A 187 14.20 -10.70 10.48
N TYR A 188 14.93 -9.65 10.86
CA TYR A 188 16.38 -9.55 10.70
C TYR A 188 17.16 -9.84 12.00
N SER A 189 16.56 -9.66 13.18
CA SER A 189 17.17 -9.98 14.48
C SER A 189 16.96 -11.44 14.88
N GLN A 190 18.03 -12.13 15.30
CA GLN A 190 17.96 -13.49 15.90
C GLN A 190 17.92 -13.47 17.44
N THR A 191 18.03 -12.29 18.06
CA THR A 191 18.00 -12.10 19.52
C THR A 191 16.61 -11.68 19.99
N THR A 192 16.31 -12.04 21.25
CA THR A 192 15.05 -11.81 21.96
C THR A 192 14.47 -10.40 21.77
N PRO A 193 13.13 -10.24 21.85
CA PRO A 193 12.42 -9.01 21.52
C PRO A 193 12.63 -7.93 22.59
N ASP A 194 13.84 -7.37 22.65
CA ASP A 194 14.09 -6.15 23.40
C ASP A 194 13.62 -4.96 22.55
N HIS A 195 12.36 -4.60 22.78
CA HIS A 195 11.56 -3.46 22.30
C HIS A 195 10.37 -3.82 21.41
N GLU A 196 9.33 -4.26 22.11
CA GLU A 196 7.90 -4.26 21.78
C GLU A 196 7.36 -3.01 21.02
N ASP A 197 7.99 -1.83 21.12
CA ASP A 197 7.44 -0.54 20.61
C ASP A 197 7.24 -0.47 19.08
N GLY A 198 7.97 -1.27 18.29
CA GLY A 198 7.94 -1.18 16.83
C GLY A 198 6.70 -1.79 16.17
N CYS A 199 6.22 -2.93 16.68
CA CYS A 199 5.05 -3.63 16.14
C CYS A 199 3.76 -2.88 16.50
N TYR A 200 3.65 -2.42 17.76
CA TYR A 200 2.51 -1.63 18.23
C TYR A 200 2.28 -0.35 17.41
N LYS A 201 3.34 0.28 16.88
CA LYS A 201 3.20 1.44 15.98
C LYS A 201 2.51 1.09 14.67
N ALA A 202 2.85 -0.05 14.06
CA ALA A 202 2.18 -0.48 12.83
C ALA A 202 0.71 -0.77 13.10
N GLU A 203 0.40 -1.47 14.20
CA GLU A 203 -0.97 -1.78 14.60
C GLU A 203 -1.81 -0.55 14.89
N PHE A 204 -1.25 0.46 15.57
CA PHE A 204 -1.91 1.74 15.79
C PHE A 204 -2.33 2.40 14.47
N TRP A 205 -1.43 2.42 13.48
CA TRP A 205 -1.75 2.99 12.18
C TRP A 205 -2.75 2.13 11.39
N VAL A 206 -2.68 0.80 11.51
CA VAL A 206 -3.67 -0.09 10.89
C VAL A 206 -5.05 0.13 11.52
N GLN A 207 -5.14 0.29 12.84
CA GLN A 207 -6.40 0.64 13.51
C GLN A 207 -6.92 2.00 13.03
N THR A 208 -6.03 2.99 12.89
CA THR A 208 -6.39 4.31 12.35
C THR A 208 -6.96 4.18 10.93
N LEU A 209 -6.36 3.33 10.08
CA LEU A 209 -6.88 3.06 8.73
C LEU A 209 -8.29 2.45 8.76
N VAL A 210 -8.53 1.49 9.67
CA VAL A 210 -9.86 0.89 9.87
C VAL A 210 -10.87 1.95 10.29
N GLN A 211 -10.52 2.82 11.24
CA GLN A 211 -11.38 3.89 11.72
C GLN A 211 -11.73 4.91 10.62
N ILE A 212 -10.78 5.24 9.74
CA ILE A 212 -11.04 6.10 8.57
C ILE A 212 -11.99 5.38 7.60
N ALA A 213 -11.77 4.10 7.33
CA ALA A 213 -12.64 3.33 6.43
C ALA A 213 -14.07 3.17 6.98
N GLN A 214 -14.22 3.06 8.30
CA GLN A 214 -15.53 3.05 8.97
C GLN A 214 -16.23 4.42 8.93
N GLY A 215 -15.46 5.51 9.00
CA GLY A 215 -15.99 6.87 8.90
C GLY A 215 -16.32 7.35 7.47
N ALA A 216 -15.87 6.60 6.46
CA ALA A 216 -16.13 6.89 5.06
C ALA A 216 -17.47 6.30 4.57
N ASP A 217 -18.18 7.02 3.70
CA ASP A 217 -19.39 6.48 3.08
C ASP A 217 -19.04 5.38 2.05
N MET A 218 -19.50 4.17 2.33
CA MET A 218 -19.18 2.98 1.54
C MET A 218 -19.74 3.08 0.12
N ARG A 219 -20.92 3.69 -0.08
CA ARG A 219 -21.51 3.90 -1.41
C ARG A 219 -20.71 4.90 -2.25
N THR A 220 -20.23 5.96 -1.63
CA THR A 220 -19.32 6.94 -2.24
C THR A 220 -18.00 6.27 -2.62
N SER A 221 -17.47 5.38 -1.76
CA SER A 221 -16.27 4.60 -2.07
C SER A 221 -16.45 3.75 -3.34
N LEU A 222 -17.58 3.04 -3.45
CA LEU A 222 -17.88 2.22 -4.63
C LEU A 222 -18.01 3.03 -5.92
N THR A 223 -18.59 4.23 -5.86
CA THR A 223 -18.87 5.04 -7.05
C THR A 223 -17.71 5.96 -7.45
N ARG A 224 -16.87 6.39 -6.50
CA ARG A 224 -15.82 7.40 -6.74
C ARG A 224 -14.40 6.85 -6.77
N ASN A 225 -14.16 5.61 -6.32
CA ASN A 225 -12.80 5.05 -6.28
C ASN A 225 -12.36 4.35 -7.57
N SER A 226 -13.17 4.33 -8.64
CA SER A 226 -12.88 3.56 -9.87
C SER A 226 -11.51 3.84 -10.53
N TYR A 227 -10.88 5.00 -10.25
CA TYR A 227 -9.55 5.37 -10.76
C TYR A 227 -8.56 5.75 -9.65
N THR A 228 -8.76 5.19 -8.46
CA THR A 228 -7.93 5.40 -7.28
C THR A 228 -7.54 4.06 -6.66
N ILE A 229 -6.61 4.10 -5.70
CA ILE A 229 -6.39 2.96 -4.81
C ILE A 229 -7.47 3.04 -3.74
N GLY A 230 -8.40 2.09 -3.77
CA GLY A 230 -9.55 2.05 -2.87
C GLY A 230 -9.22 1.57 -1.45
N PHE A 231 -10.15 1.74 -0.52
CA PHE A 231 -9.99 1.32 0.88
C PHE A 231 -9.73 -0.19 1.00
N SER A 232 -10.35 -1.01 0.16
CA SER A 232 -10.12 -2.46 0.16
C SER A 232 -8.64 -2.80 -0.08
N GLY A 233 -8.01 -2.17 -1.07
CA GLY A 233 -6.59 -2.34 -1.37
C GLY A 233 -5.67 -1.78 -0.28
N LEU A 234 -6.07 -0.69 0.38
CA LEU A 234 -5.32 -0.12 1.51
C LEU A 234 -5.41 -1.01 2.75
N LEU A 235 -6.58 -1.58 3.05
CA LEU A 235 -6.77 -2.48 4.18
C LEU A 235 -6.02 -3.80 3.98
N LEU A 236 -5.92 -4.30 2.74
CA LEU A 236 -5.05 -5.44 2.40
C LEU A 236 -3.57 -5.15 2.69
N ALA A 237 -3.12 -3.94 2.40
CA ALA A 237 -1.77 -3.50 2.71
C ALA A 237 -1.52 -3.42 4.22
N GLY A 238 -2.48 -2.83 4.94
CA GLY A 238 -2.44 -2.68 6.39
C GLY A 238 -2.42 -4.03 7.11
N ILE A 239 -3.30 -4.96 6.72
CA ILE A 239 -3.39 -6.25 7.39
C ILE A 239 -2.08 -7.04 7.27
N LEU A 240 -1.35 -6.96 6.15
CA LEU A 240 -0.06 -7.65 5.98
C LEU A 240 1.08 -7.09 6.86
N ARG A 241 0.82 -6.03 7.62
CA ARG A 241 1.76 -5.40 8.56
C ARG A 241 1.24 -5.37 9.99
N CYS A 242 0.10 -6.01 10.24
CA CYS A 242 -0.54 -6.12 11.53
C CYS A 242 -0.38 -7.54 12.08
N GLN A 243 -0.20 -7.71 13.39
CA GLN A 243 -0.19 -9.02 14.04
C GLN A 243 -1.50 -9.25 14.84
N SER A 244 -2.16 -8.16 15.25
CA SER A 244 -3.45 -8.20 15.95
C SER A 244 -4.56 -8.87 15.14
N LEU A 245 -5.02 -10.02 15.66
CA LEU A 245 -6.21 -10.71 15.13
C LEU A 245 -7.47 -9.86 15.26
N SER A 246 -7.61 -9.08 16.34
CA SER A 246 -8.80 -8.23 16.54
C SER A 246 -8.96 -7.21 15.40
N VAL A 247 -7.89 -6.47 15.09
CA VAL A 247 -7.84 -5.51 13.99
C VAL A 247 -8.09 -6.23 12.66
N GLY A 248 -7.48 -7.40 12.46
CA GLY A 248 -7.69 -8.23 11.28
C GLY A 248 -9.15 -8.66 11.07
N LEU A 249 -9.88 -8.95 12.15
CA LEU A 249 -11.30 -9.28 12.10
C LEU A 249 -12.17 -8.04 11.80
N GLU A 250 -11.82 -6.87 12.31
CA GLU A 250 -12.48 -5.60 11.94
C GLU A 250 -12.34 -5.32 10.44
N ILE A 251 -11.14 -5.50 9.89
CA ILE A 251 -10.88 -5.39 8.44
C ILE A 251 -11.75 -6.39 7.66
N GLN A 252 -11.79 -7.64 8.10
CA GLN A 252 -12.61 -8.68 7.47
C GLN A 252 -14.10 -8.33 7.48
N ASN A 253 -14.60 -7.82 8.61
CA ASN A 253 -16.00 -7.42 8.75
C ASN A 253 -16.34 -6.25 7.83
N TRP A 254 -15.47 -5.23 7.75
CA TRP A 254 -15.68 -4.11 6.83
C TRP A 254 -15.71 -4.57 5.36
N LEU A 255 -14.79 -5.46 4.96
CA LEU A 255 -14.77 -6.04 3.62
C LEU A 255 -15.96 -6.95 3.32
N GLN A 256 -16.47 -7.68 4.32
CA GLN A 256 -17.68 -8.49 4.19
C GLN A 256 -18.90 -7.59 3.95
N THR A 257 -19.07 -6.53 4.76
CA THR A 257 -20.14 -5.54 4.56
C THR A 257 -20.05 -4.89 3.17
N LEU A 258 -18.83 -4.59 2.70
CA LEU A 258 -18.61 -4.08 1.35
C LEU A 258 -19.03 -5.11 0.29
N GLN A 259 -18.67 -6.39 0.45
CA GLN A 259 -19.05 -7.46 -0.48
C GLN A 259 -20.57 -7.72 -0.49
N ASP A 260 -21.25 -7.55 0.64
CA ASP A 260 -22.70 -7.78 0.75
C ASP A 260 -23.50 -6.74 -0.06
N LEU A 261 -22.91 -5.59 -0.38
CA LEU A 261 -23.44 -4.63 -1.36
C LEU A 261 -23.30 -5.10 -2.82
N GLN A 262 -22.71 -6.27 -3.04
CA GLN A 262 -22.44 -6.91 -4.34
C GLN A 262 -21.65 -6.05 -5.35
N PRO A 263 -20.60 -5.31 -4.94
CA PRO A 263 -19.72 -4.65 -5.90
C PRO A 263 -18.85 -5.67 -6.63
N THR A 264 -18.53 -5.39 -7.89
CA THR A 264 -17.47 -6.15 -8.59
C THR A 264 -16.09 -5.70 -8.11
N GLU A 265 -15.85 -4.39 -8.09
CA GLU A 265 -14.57 -3.78 -7.71
C GLU A 265 -14.80 -2.58 -6.75
N GLU A 266 -13.82 -2.31 -5.91
CA GLU A 266 -13.66 -1.04 -5.18
C GLU A 266 -12.22 -0.59 -5.36
N GLY A 267 -12.02 0.65 -5.82
CA GLY A 267 -10.73 0.99 -6.41
C GLY A 267 -10.55 0.31 -7.77
N ALA A 268 -9.32 -0.06 -8.09
CA ALA A 268 -8.99 -0.90 -9.24
C ALA A 268 -9.03 -2.42 -8.95
N PHE A 269 -9.67 -2.84 -7.83
CA PHE A 269 -9.51 -4.18 -7.25
C PHE A 269 -10.82 -4.92 -6.99
N PRO A 270 -10.87 -6.24 -7.22
CA PRO A 270 -12.05 -7.03 -6.89
C PRO A 270 -12.19 -7.26 -5.39
N VAL A 271 -13.34 -6.88 -4.86
CA VAL A 271 -13.60 -6.94 -3.41
C VAL A 271 -13.54 -8.38 -2.89
N TYR A 272 -14.08 -9.34 -3.64
CA TYR A 272 -14.16 -10.74 -3.21
C TYR A 272 -12.76 -11.39 -3.09
N GLN A 273 -11.78 -11.00 -3.93
CA GLN A 273 -10.41 -11.52 -3.82
C GLN A 273 -9.73 -10.97 -2.57
N THR A 274 -9.85 -9.65 -2.37
CA THR A 274 -9.32 -8.99 -1.19
C THR A 274 -9.88 -9.61 0.09
N LEU A 275 -11.20 -9.83 0.17
CA LEU A 275 -11.82 -10.51 1.31
C LEU A 275 -11.30 -11.94 1.49
N SER A 276 -11.17 -12.71 0.41
CA SER A 276 -10.66 -14.07 0.48
C SER A 276 -9.23 -14.12 1.05
N VAL A 277 -8.35 -13.21 0.61
CA VAL A 277 -6.97 -13.12 1.12
C VAL A 277 -6.98 -12.74 2.60
N VAL A 278 -7.78 -11.76 3.00
CA VAL A 278 -7.93 -11.33 4.41
C VAL A 278 -8.40 -12.49 5.30
N LYS A 279 -9.42 -13.25 4.87
CA LYS A 279 -9.91 -14.43 5.59
C LYS A 279 -8.79 -15.44 5.84
N VAL A 280 -7.97 -15.72 4.81
CA VAL A 280 -6.85 -16.65 4.93
C VAL A 280 -5.77 -16.13 5.87
N ILE A 281 -5.44 -14.82 5.83
CA ILE A 281 -4.49 -14.20 6.76
C ILE A 281 -4.97 -14.37 8.21
N ASN A 282 -6.23 -14.07 8.48
CA ASN A 282 -6.80 -14.24 9.83
C ASN A 282 -6.81 -15.70 10.28
N GLN A 283 -7.10 -16.64 9.39
CA GLN A 283 -7.01 -18.08 9.69
C GLN A 283 -5.59 -18.50 10.08
N GLN A 284 -4.56 -17.98 9.40
CA GLN A 284 -3.17 -18.22 9.80
C GLN A 284 -2.86 -17.63 11.17
N ARG A 285 -3.33 -16.41 11.47
CA ARG A 285 -3.15 -15.80 12.79
C ARG A 285 -3.83 -16.55 13.92
N MET A 286 -5.02 -17.10 13.68
CA MET A 286 -5.74 -17.92 14.66
C MET A 286 -4.93 -19.15 15.11
N VAL A 287 -4.00 -19.63 14.27
CA VAL A 287 -3.10 -20.74 14.61
C VAL A 287 -1.67 -20.27 14.98
N GLY A 288 -1.52 -18.98 15.31
CA GLY A 288 -0.25 -18.40 15.75
C GLY A 288 0.78 -18.19 14.64
N ARG A 289 0.32 -17.90 13.41
CA ARG A 289 1.20 -17.60 12.26
C ARG A 289 0.90 -16.23 11.69
N ASP A 290 1.93 -15.41 11.57
CA ASP A 290 1.82 -14.11 10.91
C ASP A 290 2.11 -14.20 9.43
N VAL A 291 1.38 -13.46 8.61
CA VAL A 291 1.54 -13.40 7.15
C VAL A 291 2.12 -12.07 6.74
N PHE A 292 3.25 -12.10 6.04
CA PHE A 292 4.04 -10.91 5.68
C PHE A 292 3.89 -10.52 4.21
N ALA A 293 3.55 -11.48 3.36
CA ALA A 293 3.29 -11.25 1.95
C ALA A 293 2.40 -12.35 1.38
N VAL A 294 1.60 -11.96 0.38
CA VAL A 294 0.75 -12.83 -0.42
C VAL A 294 1.05 -12.51 -1.88
N THR A 295 1.30 -13.53 -2.69
CA THR A 295 1.60 -13.39 -4.12
C THR A 295 0.85 -14.42 -4.95
N GLN A 296 0.69 -14.15 -6.23
CA GLN A 296 0.16 -15.15 -7.16
C GLN A 296 1.27 -16.11 -7.58
N PRO A 297 0.96 -17.41 -7.75
CA PRO A 297 1.97 -18.40 -8.13
C PRO A 297 2.47 -18.21 -9.57
N VAL A 298 1.65 -17.60 -10.43
CA VAL A 298 1.96 -17.32 -11.84
C VAL A 298 1.42 -15.93 -12.18
N ASP A 299 2.20 -15.15 -12.94
CA ASP A 299 1.76 -13.87 -13.51
C ASP A 299 0.88 -14.15 -14.75
N ASP A 300 -0.30 -13.56 -14.83
CA ASP A 300 -1.18 -13.68 -15.99
C ASP A 300 -0.77 -12.75 -17.16
N GLY A 301 0.32 -12.01 -16.98
CA GLY A 301 0.89 -11.10 -17.98
C GLY A 301 0.01 -9.88 -18.25
N GLY A 302 -1.01 -9.62 -17.40
CA GLY A 302 -1.98 -8.54 -17.58
C GLY A 302 -2.86 -8.69 -18.83
N GLY A 303 -2.93 -9.90 -19.41
CA GLY A 303 -3.53 -10.16 -20.72
C GLY A 303 -4.81 -11.00 -20.73
N HIS A 304 -5.14 -11.69 -19.64
CA HIS A 304 -6.42 -12.38 -19.52
C HIS A 304 -7.48 -11.41 -18.95
N PRO A 305 -8.67 -11.31 -19.59
CA PRO A 305 -9.69 -10.38 -19.13
C PRO A 305 -10.01 -10.63 -17.67
N LYS A 306 -9.95 -9.55 -16.88
CA LYS A 306 -10.24 -9.47 -15.45
C LYS A 306 -11.39 -10.41 -15.03
N VAL A 307 -12.47 -10.48 -15.81
CA VAL A 307 -13.68 -11.27 -15.49
C VAL A 307 -13.47 -12.80 -15.44
N THR A 308 -12.53 -13.37 -16.20
CA THR A 308 -12.35 -14.84 -16.26
C THR A 308 -11.18 -15.36 -15.44
N ALA A 309 -10.12 -14.57 -15.22
CA ALA A 309 -8.96 -14.97 -14.41
C ALA A 309 -9.28 -15.05 -12.91
N TYR A 310 -10.25 -14.23 -12.51
CA TYR A 310 -10.78 -14.05 -11.16
C TYR A 310 -11.60 -15.23 -10.60
N ASN A 311 -12.16 -16.06 -11.48
CA ASN A 311 -12.91 -17.26 -11.10
C ASN A 311 -12.04 -18.51 -10.94
N ASN A 312 -10.76 -18.43 -11.27
CA ASN A 312 -9.83 -19.54 -11.06
C ASN A 312 -9.16 -19.35 -9.70
N PHE A 313 -9.49 -20.24 -8.76
CA PHE A 313 -8.81 -20.38 -7.46
C PHE A 313 -7.33 -20.72 -7.70
N TYR A 314 -6.50 -19.72 -7.95
CA TYR A 314 -5.05 -19.92 -7.90
C TYR A 314 -4.65 -19.99 -6.42
N PRO A 315 -3.91 -21.02 -5.99
CA PRO A 315 -3.40 -21.07 -4.62
C PRO A 315 -2.45 -19.88 -4.41
N TRP A 316 -2.83 -18.97 -3.53
CA TRP A 316 -1.97 -17.86 -3.11
C TRP A 316 -0.69 -18.41 -2.47
N LEU A 317 0.46 -17.89 -2.88
CA LEU A 317 1.71 -18.16 -2.17
C LEU A 317 1.76 -17.24 -0.94
N ILE A 318 1.71 -17.86 0.24
CA ILE A 318 1.70 -17.18 1.54
C ILE A 318 3.10 -17.28 2.16
N LEU A 319 3.69 -16.13 2.50
CA LEU A 319 4.92 -16.06 3.28
C LEU A 319 4.54 -15.77 4.74
N ASN A 320 4.71 -16.76 5.62
CA ASN A 320 4.35 -16.69 7.04
C ASN A 320 5.49 -17.11 7.96
N THR A 321 5.45 -16.79 9.25
CA THR A 321 6.36 -17.30 10.31
C THR A 321 5.58 -18.10 11.36
N THR A 322 6.24 -18.95 12.18
CA THR A 322 5.60 -19.62 13.32
C THR A 322 5.81 -18.85 14.63
N ALA A 323 4.91 -19.03 15.60
CA ALA A 323 4.94 -18.44 16.96
C ALA A 323 6.26 -18.61 17.75
N SER A 324 7.20 -19.44 17.27
CA SER A 324 8.51 -19.65 17.89
C SER A 324 9.63 -18.74 17.34
N GLY A 325 9.31 -17.83 16.42
CA GLY A 325 10.32 -17.05 15.69
C GLY A 325 11.18 -17.88 14.75
N LYS A 326 10.89 -19.18 14.61
CA LYS A 326 11.48 -20.08 13.61
C LYS A 326 10.43 -20.39 12.55
N LEU A 327 10.83 -20.35 11.29
CA LEU A 327 10.02 -20.79 10.16
C LEU A 327 9.91 -22.31 10.13
#